data_AF-A0A9N9JGN4-F1
#
_entry.id   AF-A0A9N9JGN4-F1
#
_cell.length_a   1.000
_cell.length_b   1.000
_cell.length_c   1.000
_cell.angle_alpha   90.00
_cell.angle_beta   90.00
_cell.angle_gamma   90.00
#
_symmetry.space_group_name_H-M   'P 1'
#
loop_
_entity.id
_entity.type
_entity.pdbx_description
1 polymer ?
#
loop_
_entity_poly.entity_id
_entity_poly.type
_entity_poly.pdbx_seq_one_letter_code
_entity_poly.pdbx_strand_id
1 'polypeptide(L)' 'DSTNAEVEGTTPSESKIVKRLESIIIEATGRVIITSFASNVYRLKKVIEIAKRTDKKIVLL' A
#
# COMPACT_ATOMS: atom_id res chain seq x y z
N ASP A 1 -16.66 17.72 -3.18
CA ASP A 1 -15.31 17.52 -2.62
C ASP A 1 -14.33 18.19 -3.57
N SER A 2 -13.64 19.24 -3.12
CA SER A 2 -12.72 20.06 -3.93
C SER A 2 -11.25 19.75 -3.67
N THR A 3 -10.93 18.72 -2.88
CA THR A 3 -9.57 18.37 -2.44
C THR A 3 -8.56 18.28 -3.59
N ASN A 4 -8.98 17.78 -4.75
CA ASN A 4 -8.13 17.60 -5.94
C ASN A 4 -8.63 18.41 -7.15
N ALA A 5 -9.40 19.49 -6.96
CA ALA A 5 -10.03 20.23 -8.06
C ALA A 5 -9.03 20.89 -9.03
N GLU A 6 -7.83 21.23 -8.56
CA GLU A 6 -6.76 21.86 -9.35
C GLU A 6 -5.79 20.84 -9.97
N VAL A 7 -5.94 19.55 -9.66
CA VAL A 7 -5.06 18.49 -10.16
C VAL A 7 -5.62 17.94 -11.46
N GLU A 8 -4.92 18.19 -12.57
CA GLU A 8 -5.29 17.66 -13.88
C GLU A 8 -5.22 16.12 -13.93
N GLY A 9 -6.11 15.52 -14.73
CA GLY A 9 -6.18 14.07 -14.93
C GLY A 9 -7.09 13.37 -13.91
N THR A 10 -6.80 12.10 -13.65
CA THR A 10 -7.62 11.28 -12.74
C THR A 10 -6.77 10.69 -11.62
N THR A 11 -7.33 10.66 -10.42
CA THR A 11 -6.68 9.99 -9.29
C THR A 11 -6.48 8.51 -9.63
N PRO A 12 -5.26 7.97 -9.50
CA PRO A 12 -4.99 6.58 -9.81
C PRO A 12 -5.85 5.62 -8.99
N SER A 13 -6.22 4.49 -9.60
CA SER A 13 -6.88 3.41 -8.86
C SER A 13 -5.96 2.87 -7.77
N GLU A 14 -6.50 2.63 -6.57
CA GLU A 14 -5.82 1.91 -5.49
C GLU A 14 -5.31 0.54 -5.95
N SER A 15 -5.98 -0.13 -6.90
CA SER A 15 -5.49 -1.40 -7.48
C SER A 15 -4.11 -1.27 -8.12
N LYS A 16 -3.79 -0.11 -8.73
CA LYS A 16 -2.48 0.18 -9.31
C LYS A 16 -1.43 0.35 -8.22
N ILE A 17 -1.80 0.99 -7.11
CA ILE A 17 -0.93 1.15 -5.93
C ILE A 17 -0.62 -0.23 -5.32
N VAL A 18 -1.64 -1.07 -5.13
CA VAL A 18 -1.49 -2.42 -4.57
C VAL A 18 -0.53 -3.27 -5.40
N LYS A 19 -0.69 -3.30 -6.73
CA LYS A 19 0.21 -4.05 -7.63
C LYS A 19 1.67 -3.60 -7.47
N ARG A 20 1.90 -2.29 -7.38
CA ARG A 20 3.25 -1.75 -7.22
C ARG A 20 3.84 -2.07 -5.85
N LEU A 21 3.05 -1.97 -4.77
CA LEU A 21 3.47 -2.39 -3.43
C LEU A 21 3.82 -3.87 -3.39
N GLU A 22 3.04 -4.71 -4.06
CA GLU A 22 3.30 -6.15 -4.15
C GLU A 22 4.65 -6.46 -4.80
N SER A 23 4.96 -5.87 -5.95
CA SER A 23 6.28 -6.02 -6.58
C SER A 23 7.42 -5.62 -5.65
N ILE A 24 7.31 -4.46 -4.99
CA ILE A 24 8.35 -3.96 -4.07
C ILE A 24 8.55 -4.90 -2.88
N ILE A 25 7.46 -5.41 -2.29
CA ILE A 25 7.54 -6.31 -1.12
C ILE A 25 8.12 -7.67 -1.50
N ILE A 26 7.80 -8.18 -2.69
CA ILE A 26 8.35 -9.45 -3.22
C ILE A 26 9.85 -9.31 -3.50
N GLU A 27 10.28 -8.21 -4.11
CA GLU A 27 11.69 -7.95 -4.44
C GLU A 27 12.55 -7.64 -3.21
N ALA A 28 11.94 -7.24 -2.09
CA ALA A 28 12.65 -6.88 -0.88
C ALA A 28 13.32 -8.10 -0.22
N THR A 29 14.65 -8.14 -0.30
CA THR A 29 15.50 -9.15 0.37
C THR A 29 15.57 -8.99 1.89
N GLY A 30 15.20 -7.82 2.42
CA GLY A 30 15.23 -7.50 3.84
C GLY A 30 13.87 -7.20 4.46
N ARG A 31 13.91 -6.45 5.57
CA ARG A 31 12.72 -5.90 6.24
C ARG A 31 12.10 -4.80 5.37
N VAL A 32 10.77 -4.71 5.41
CA VAL A 32 10.00 -3.65 4.75
C VAL A 32 9.31 -2.82 5.83
N ILE A 33 9.46 -1.50 5.77
CA ILE A 33 8.81 -0.54 6.67
C ILE A 33 7.86 0.30 5.81
N ILE A 34 6.58 0.37 6.19
CA ILE A 34 5.54 1.09 5.46
C ILE A 34 4.86 2.04 6.42
N THR A 35 4.70 3.30 6.01
CA THR A 35 3.93 4.32 6.73
C THR A 35 2.69 4.71 5.92
N SER A 36 1.58 4.94 6.60
CA SER A 36 0.32 5.37 6.00
C SER A 36 -0.55 6.00 7.08
N PHE A 37 -1.56 6.78 6.69
CA PHE A 37 -2.63 7.16 7.61
C PHE A 37 -3.31 5.92 8.19
N ALA A 38 -3.48 5.89 9.52
CA ALA A 38 -4.10 4.77 10.22
C ALA A 38 -5.55 4.53 9.76
N SER A 39 -6.26 5.59 9.35
CA SER A 39 -7.62 5.52 8.83
C SER A 39 -7.73 4.91 7.44
N ASN A 40 -6.61 4.71 6.72
CA ASN A 40 -6.64 4.04 5.42
C ASN A 40 -6.65 2.51 5.57
N VAL A 41 -7.78 2.01 6.04
CA VAL A 41 -8.02 0.58 6.32
C VAL A 41 -7.89 -0.27 5.04
N TYR A 42 -8.28 0.27 3.88
CA TYR A 42 -8.13 -0.41 2.61
C TYR A 42 -6.66 -0.72 2.30
N ARG A 43 -5.79 0.28 2.43
CA ARG A 43 -4.34 0.15 2.21
C ARG A 43 -3.74 -0.85 3.20
N LEU A 44 -4.10 -0.74 4.48
CA LEU A 44 -3.62 -1.65 5.53
C LEU A 44 -3.99 -3.10 5.22
N LYS A 45 -5.26 -3.36 4.87
CA LYS A 45 -5.72 -4.71 4.50
C LYS A 45 -4.90 -5.28 3.34
N LYS A 46 -4.64 -4.48 2.30
CA LYS A 46 -3.88 -4.93 1.12
C LYS A 46 -2.42 -5.23 1.43
N VAL A 47 -1.78 -4.40 2.26
CA VAL A 47 -0.42 -4.68 2.74
C VAL A 47 -0.37 -5.99 3.54
N ILE A 48 -1.35 -6.23 4.42
CA ILE A 48 -1.44 -7.47 5.20
C ILE A 48 -1.61 -8.69 4.28
N GLU A 49 -2.46 -8.60 3.25
CA GLU A 49 -2.66 -9.68 2.27
C GLU A 49 -1.38 -9.99 1.47
N ILE A 50 -0.58 -8.98 1.13
CA ILE A 50 0.71 -9.18 0.44
C ILE A 50 1.74 -9.81 1.40
N ALA A 51 1.84 -9.31 2.63
CA ALA A 51 2.77 -9.84 3.64
C ALA A 51 2.51 -11.32 3.93
N LYS A 52 1.24 -11.73 4.04
CA LYS A 52 0.85 -13.14 4.18
C LYS A 52 1.29 -14.02 3.00
N ARG A 53 1.22 -13.50 1.77
CA ARG A 53 1.62 -14.21 0.55
C ARG A 53 3.14 -14.29 0.35
N THR A 54 3.89 -13.42 1.02
CA THR A 54 5.36 -13.33 0.93
C THR A 54 6.06 -13.89 2.16
N ASP A 55 5.33 -14.60 3.03
CA ASP A 55 5.79 -15.16 4.31
C ASP A 55 6.51 -14.13 5.21
N LYS A 56 6.14 -12.86 5.11
CA LYS A 56 6.66 -11.79 5.96
C LYS A 56 5.75 -11.61 7.17
N LYS A 57 6.33 -11.68 8.37
CA LYS A 57 5.62 -11.38 9.62
C LYS A 57 5.32 -9.88 9.72
N ILE A 58 4.19 -9.56 10.33
CA ILE A 58 3.67 -8.19 10.43
C ILE A 58 3.81 -7.73 11.87
N VAL A 59 4.29 -6.50 12.05
CA VAL A 59 4.32 -5.78 13.33
C VAL A 59 3.65 -4.42 13.10
N LEU A 60 2.74 -4.04 14.00
CA LEU A 60 2.15 -2.71 14.03
C LEU A 60 2.90 -1.87 15.06
N LEU A 61 3.24 -0.64 14.67
CA LEU A 61 3.96 0.34 15.49
C LEU A 61 3.09 1.59 15.66
#